data_AF-A0A4Y2MJV1-F1
#
_entry.id   AF-A0A4Y2MJV1-F1
#
_cell.length_a   1.000
_cell.length_b   1.000
_cell.length_c   1.000
_cell.angle_alpha   90.00
_cell.angle_beta   90.00
_cell.angle_gamma   90.00
#
_symmetry.space_group_name_H-M   'P 1'
#
loop_
_entity.id
_entity.type
_entity.pdbx_description
1 polymer ?
#
loop_
_entity_poly.entity_id
_entity_poly.type
_entity_poly.pdbx_seq_one_letter_code
_entity_poly.pdbx_strand_id
1 'polypeptide(L)'
;MSGSLEIDEDDQPHSNPYSNIWTIARDAFRRQKIEWQFNDGLPQLKYQDLVLKSSSRRKILFTIRNRLRQDRTLALTSKPDQGKAMECVALSPASSHFIANGKYLRFSEYKFIHRARLNLLPLNGLPWKEGPNKRCRRCNKADLETLSHVINHARPTPGHGNFATTGSKIGCLLLPETALLRSFQLTNVL
;
A
#
# COMPACT_ATOMS: atom_id res chain seq x y z
N MET A 1 4.09 -14.93 39.79
CA MET A 1 3.62 -13.54 39.72
C MET A 1 2.63 -13.45 38.57
N SER A 2 1.33 -13.57 38.89
CA SER A 2 0.24 -13.50 37.92
C SER A 2 -0.05 -12.04 37.64
N GLY A 3 0.24 -11.56 36.43
CA GLY A 3 -0.14 -10.20 36.00
C GLY A 3 -1.62 -10.21 35.63
N SER A 4 -2.45 -9.62 36.49
CA SER A 4 -3.88 -9.39 36.23
C SER A 4 -4.01 -8.51 34.98
N LEU A 5 -4.72 -9.01 33.97
CA LEU A 5 -5.18 -8.28 32.79
C LEU A 5 -6.46 -7.53 33.19
N GLU A 6 -6.34 -6.55 34.07
CA GLU A 6 -7.43 -5.61 34.35
C GLU A 6 -7.39 -4.51 33.28
N ILE A 7 -8.36 -4.60 32.37
CA ILE A 7 -8.66 -3.61 31.36
C ILE A 7 -9.48 -2.53 32.08
N ASP A 8 -8.98 -1.29 32.12
CA ASP A 8 -9.72 -0.14 32.65
C ASP A 8 -11.05 0.02 31.88
N GLU A 9 -12.14 0.37 32.56
CA GLU A 9 -13.51 0.47 31.99
C GLU A 9 -13.63 1.36 30.73
N ASP A 10 -12.63 2.19 30.46
CA ASP A 10 -12.60 3.16 29.35
C ASP A 10 -11.75 2.73 28.13
N ASP A 11 -11.23 1.50 28.08
CA ASP A 11 -10.47 0.95 26.92
C ASP A 11 -9.30 1.87 26.48
N GLN A 12 -8.73 2.64 27.41
CA GLN A 12 -7.63 3.56 27.12
C GLN A 12 -6.28 2.87 27.29
N PRO A 13 -5.35 3.03 26.32
CA PRO A 13 -4.02 2.45 26.45
C PRO A 13 -3.33 3.05 27.68
N HIS A 14 -2.68 2.22 28.50
CA HIS A 14 -1.97 2.64 29.71
C HIS A 14 -1.06 3.83 29.44
N SER A 15 -1.59 5.02 29.68
CA SER A 15 -0.88 6.27 29.54
C SER A 15 -0.30 6.60 30.90
N ASN A 16 0.97 7.00 30.91
CA ASN A 16 1.69 7.50 32.07
C ASN A 16 0.74 8.20 33.08
N PRO A 17 0.67 7.78 34.36
CA PRO A 17 -0.27 8.32 35.36
C PRO A 17 -0.12 9.82 35.62
N TYR A 18 0.97 10.44 35.14
CA TYR A 18 1.19 11.89 35.18
C TYR A 18 0.78 12.63 33.89
N SER A 19 0.20 11.94 32.91
CA SER A 19 -0.22 12.56 31.66
C SER A 19 -1.53 13.32 31.87
N ASN A 20 -1.49 14.64 31.69
CA ASN A 20 -2.66 15.51 31.67
C ASN A 20 -3.02 15.90 30.23
N ILE A 21 -4.21 16.49 30.05
CA ILE A 21 -4.71 16.94 28.73
C ILE A 21 -3.68 17.82 28.00
N TRP A 22 -2.94 18.67 28.73
CA TRP A 22 -1.92 19.54 28.13
C TRP A 22 -0.69 18.77 27.64
N THR A 23 -0.25 17.75 28.36
CA THR A 23 0.85 16.87 27.92
C THR A 23 0.46 16.03 26.71
N ILE A 24 -0.76 15.47 26.70
CA ILE A 24 -1.31 14.71 25.57
C ILE A 24 -1.46 15.62 24.35
N ALA A 25 -2.05 16.80 24.53
CA ALA A 25 -2.21 17.78 23.46
C ALA A 25 -0.86 18.22 22.90
N ARG A 26 0.12 18.53 23.77
CA ARG A 26 1.47 18.92 23.34
C ARG A 26 2.15 17.80 22.56
N ASP A 27 2.03 16.55 23.01
CA ASP A 27 2.62 15.43 22.30
C ASP A 27 1.95 15.19 20.95
N ALA A 28 0.62 15.28 20.89
CA ALA A 28 -0.13 15.22 19.63
C ALA A 28 0.30 16.34 18.66
N PHE A 29 0.45 17.59 19.15
CA PHE A 29 0.93 18.70 18.33
C PHE A 29 2.34 18.46 17.79
N ARG A 30 3.26 17.92 18.60
CA ARG A 30 4.61 17.55 18.13
C ARG A 30 4.57 16.47 17.05
N ARG A 31 3.80 15.39 17.26
CA ARG A 31 3.65 14.30 16.29
C ARG A 31 3.11 14.82 14.95
N GLN A 32 2.18 15.77 14.99
CA GLN A 32 1.57 16.39 13.82
C GLN A 32 2.34 17.60 13.28
N LYS A 33 3.46 18.00 13.92
CA LYS A 33 4.27 19.18 13.54
C LYS A 33 3.44 20.48 13.46
N ILE A 34 2.53 20.66 14.42
CA ILE A 34 1.72 21.89 14.56
C ILE A 34 2.45 22.83 15.53
N GLU A 35 2.67 24.07 15.10
CA GLU A 35 3.36 25.10 15.86
C GLU A 35 2.36 26.13 16.41
N TRP A 36 2.56 26.55 17.67
CA TRP A 36 1.83 27.68 18.23
C TRP A 36 2.59 28.97 17.90
N GLN A 37 1.88 29.95 17.37
CA GLN A 37 2.37 31.30 17.13
C GLN A 37 1.51 32.29 17.91
N PHE A 38 2.13 33.32 18.48
CA PHE A 38 1.43 34.37 19.18
C PHE A 38 1.72 35.67 18.45
N ASN A 39 0.72 36.21 17.76
CA ASN A 39 0.83 37.50 17.10
C ASN A 39 -0.08 38.50 17.82
N ASP A 40 0.47 39.64 18.23
CA ASP A 40 -0.22 40.70 18.98
C ASP A 40 -1.01 40.18 20.20
N GLY A 41 -0.44 39.21 20.93
CA GLY A 41 -1.07 38.58 22.09
C GLY A 41 -2.20 37.58 21.77
N LEU A 42 -2.54 37.37 20.50
CA LEU A 42 -3.56 36.41 20.08
C LEU A 42 -2.92 35.07 19.67
N PRO A 43 -3.41 33.93 20.20
CA PRO A 43 -2.92 32.62 19.83
C PRO A 43 -3.37 32.25 18.41
N GLN A 44 -2.41 31.78 17.62
CA GLN A 44 -2.59 31.27 16.27
C GLN A 44 -1.88 29.91 16.15
N LEU A 45 -2.44 29.02 15.35
CA LEU A 45 -1.81 27.73 15.04
C LEU A 45 -1.26 27.77 13.63
N LYS A 46 0.03 27.47 13.48
CA LYS A 46 0.66 27.27 12.19
C LYS A 46 0.74 25.77 11.91
N TYR A 47 0.21 25.36 10.77
CA TYR A 47 0.31 23.99 10.27
C TYR A 47 0.65 24.05 8.79
N GLN A 48 1.86 23.61 8.44
CA GLN A 48 2.40 23.73 7.08
C GLN A 48 2.34 25.18 6.58
N ASP A 49 1.55 25.44 5.54
CA ASP A 49 1.25 26.70 4.87
C ASP A 49 0.04 27.45 5.47
N LEU A 50 -0.67 26.84 6.42
CA LEU A 50 -1.90 27.39 7.01
C LEU A 50 -1.62 28.09 8.34
N VAL A 51 -2.22 29.27 8.51
CA VAL A 51 -2.28 30.00 9.78
C VAL A 51 -3.73 30.06 10.24
N LEU A 52 -4.04 29.33 11.33
CA LEU A 52 -5.37 29.20 11.89
C LEU A 52 -5.52 30.14 13.09
N LYS A 53 -6.40 31.12 12.95
CA LYS A 53 -6.70 32.11 14.00
C LYS A 53 -7.69 31.54 15.02
N SER A 54 -7.62 32.02 16.26
CA SER A 54 -8.54 31.69 17.36
C SER A 54 -10.03 31.92 17.01
N SER A 55 -10.34 32.93 16.18
CA SER A 55 -11.69 33.21 15.68
C SER A 55 -12.31 32.03 14.91
N SER A 56 -11.47 31.19 14.31
CA SER A 56 -11.88 30.02 13.52
C SER A 56 -11.86 28.70 14.31
N ARG A 57 -11.87 28.75 15.65
CA ARG A 57 -11.68 27.56 16.52
C ARG A 57 -12.51 26.34 16.16
N ARG A 58 -13.76 26.52 15.73
CA ARG A 58 -14.67 25.42 15.33
C ARG A 58 -14.22 24.70 14.06
N LYS A 59 -13.44 25.36 13.21
CA LYS A 59 -12.95 24.83 11.93
C LYS A 59 -11.54 24.23 12.02
N ILE A 60 -10.78 24.51 13.08
CA ILE A 60 -9.37 24.08 13.23
C ILE A 60 -9.21 22.57 12.96
N LEU A 61 -9.97 21.74 13.68
CA LEU A 61 -9.89 20.29 13.52
C LEU A 61 -10.30 19.82 12.12
N PHE A 62 -11.34 20.42 11.55
CA PHE A 62 -11.80 20.08 10.20
C PHE A 62 -10.72 20.42 9.16
N THR A 63 -10.11 21.60 9.24
CA THR A 63 -9.07 22.06 8.33
C THR A 63 -7.84 21.17 8.39
N ILE A 64 -7.33 20.87 9.59
CA ILE A 64 -6.16 19.99 9.77
C ILE A 64 -6.45 18.59 9.23
N ARG A 65 -7.62 18.00 9.58
CA ARG A 65 -8.02 16.68 9.07
C ARG A 65 -8.17 16.66 7.56
N ASN A 66 -8.68 17.73 6.95
CA ASN A 66 -8.82 17.81 5.52
C ASN A 66 -7.45 17.86 4.83
N ARG A 67 -6.50 18.63 5.38
CA ARG A 67 -5.15 18.72 4.85
C ARG A 67 -4.39 17.39 4.96
N LEU A 68 -4.45 16.72 6.11
CA LEU A 68 -3.90 15.38 6.28
C LEU A 68 -4.48 14.36 5.29
N ARG A 69 -5.79 14.45 4.99
CA ARG A 69 -6.42 13.63 3.95
C ARG A 69 -5.88 13.94 2.57
N GLN A 70 -5.72 15.22 2.21
CA GLN A 70 -5.16 15.64 0.93
C GLN A 70 -3.71 15.16 0.77
N ASP A 71 -2.86 15.36 1.77
CA ASP A 71 -1.46 14.92 1.73
C ASP A 71 -1.35 13.40 1.56
N ARG A 72 -2.19 12.65 2.28
CA ARG A 72 -2.28 11.20 2.14
C ARG A 72 -2.74 10.80 0.74
N THR A 73 -3.75 11.47 0.18
CA THR A 73 -4.21 11.21 -1.18
C THR A 73 -3.11 11.48 -2.19
N LEU A 74 -2.42 12.62 -2.10
CA LEU A 74 -1.29 12.96 -2.97
C LEU A 74 -0.17 11.92 -2.88
N ALA A 75 0.21 11.51 -1.67
CA ALA A 75 1.24 10.50 -1.45
C ALA A 75 0.84 9.11 -1.95
N LEU A 76 -0.46 8.79 -1.97
CA LEU A 76 -0.97 7.55 -2.58
C LEU A 76 -1.00 7.66 -4.10
N THR A 77 -1.34 8.83 -4.64
CA THR A 77 -1.42 9.09 -6.08
C THR A 77 -0.07 9.20 -6.76
N SER A 78 0.95 9.64 -6.03
CA SER A 78 2.32 9.65 -6.54
C SER A 78 2.96 8.25 -6.63
N LYS A 79 2.29 7.18 -6.17
CA LYS A 79 2.86 5.83 -6.22
C LYS A 79 2.75 5.24 -7.64
N PRO A 80 3.83 4.62 -8.15
CA PRO A 80 3.89 4.13 -9.54
C PRO A 80 2.91 2.98 -9.84
N ASP A 81 2.48 2.27 -8.81
CA ASP A 81 1.57 1.11 -8.93
C ASP A 81 0.15 1.43 -8.43
N GLN A 82 -0.18 2.71 -8.18
CA GLN A 82 -1.53 3.08 -7.80
C GLN A 82 -2.51 2.80 -8.96
N GLY A 83 -3.67 2.22 -8.67
CA GLY A 83 -4.74 2.03 -9.65
C GLY A 83 -4.59 0.79 -10.54
N LYS A 84 -3.40 0.25 -10.79
CA LYS A 84 -3.19 -0.94 -11.65
C LYS A 84 -4.02 -2.16 -11.22
N ALA A 85 -4.08 -2.40 -9.91
CA ALA A 85 -4.88 -3.48 -9.34
C ALA A 85 -6.40 -3.25 -9.51
N MET A 86 -6.84 -2.00 -9.60
CA MET A 86 -8.25 -1.64 -9.83
C MET A 86 -8.61 -1.61 -11.31
N GLU A 87 -7.65 -1.25 -12.18
CA GLU A 87 -7.80 -1.35 -13.64
C GLU A 87 -8.09 -2.80 -14.05
N CYS A 88 -7.37 -3.77 -13.50
CA CYS A 88 -7.62 -5.18 -13.75
C CYS A 88 -9.03 -5.62 -13.29
N VAL A 89 -9.50 -5.09 -12.14
CA VAL A 89 -10.85 -5.34 -11.61
C VAL A 89 -11.94 -4.74 -12.48
N ALA A 90 -11.73 -3.51 -12.96
CA ALA A 90 -12.66 -2.84 -13.85
C ALA A 90 -12.81 -3.57 -15.19
N LEU A 91 -11.74 -4.20 -15.68
CA LEU A 91 -11.75 -4.96 -16.93
C LEU A 91 -12.53 -6.29 -16.83
N SER A 92 -12.51 -6.96 -15.66
CA SER A 92 -13.28 -8.18 -15.47
C SER A 92 -13.59 -8.46 -14.00
N PRO A 93 -14.87 -8.66 -13.63
CA PRO A 93 -15.26 -9.08 -12.27
C PRO A 93 -14.63 -10.39 -11.80
N ALA A 94 -14.24 -11.27 -12.74
CA ALA A 94 -13.58 -12.54 -12.44
C ALA A 94 -12.21 -12.36 -11.77
N SER A 95 -11.53 -11.24 -12.02
CA SER A 95 -10.21 -10.92 -11.43
C SER A 95 -10.25 -10.53 -9.95
N SER A 96 -11.44 -10.29 -9.39
CA SER A 96 -11.65 -9.95 -7.96
C SER A 96 -12.55 -10.92 -7.21
N HIS A 97 -13.13 -11.93 -7.87
CA HIS A 97 -14.11 -12.82 -7.22
C HIS A 97 -13.56 -13.54 -5.97
N PHE A 98 -12.26 -13.80 -5.95
CA PHE A 98 -11.58 -14.42 -4.80
C PHE A 98 -11.49 -13.50 -3.57
N ILE A 99 -11.63 -12.18 -3.71
CA ILE A 99 -11.62 -11.24 -2.58
C ILE A 99 -12.88 -11.42 -1.73
N ALA A 100 -14.03 -11.61 -2.38
CA ALA A 100 -15.31 -11.75 -1.70
C ALA A 100 -15.49 -13.14 -1.07
N ASN A 101 -15.18 -14.20 -1.83
CA ASN A 101 -15.58 -15.56 -1.46
C ASN A 101 -14.41 -16.55 -1.31
N GLY A 102 -13.18 -16.17 -1.65
CA GLY A 102 -12.00 -17.07 -1.62
C GLY A 102 -12.04 -18.26 -2.58
N LYS A 103 -13.11 -18.42 -3.37
CA LYS A 103 -13.29 -19.52 -4.32
C LYS A 103 -12.22 -19.47 -5.42
N TYR A 104 -11.78 -20.64 -5.86
CA TYR A 104 -10.75 -20.85 -6.90
C TYR A 104 -9.32 -20.43 -6.52
N LEU A 105 -9.05 -20.15 -5.24
CA LEU A 105 -7.70 -20.01 -4.70
C LEU A 105 -7.39 -21.12 -3.70
N ARG A 106 -6.18 -21.66 -3.76
CA ARG A 106 -5.61 -22.44 -2.66
C ARG A 106 -5.05 -21.50 -1.60
N PHE A 107 -5.05 -21.95 -0.34
CA PHE A 107 -4.43 -21.21 0.77
C PHE A 107 -2.97 -20.81 0.50
N SER A 108 -2.21 -21.68 -0.19
CA SER A 108 -0.82 -21.42 -0.56
C SER A 108 -0.63 -20.32 -1.61
N GLU A 109 -1.66 -20.00 -2.40
CA GLU A 109 -1.66 -18.98 -3.45
C GLU A 109 -2.06 -17.60 -2.89
N TYR A 110 -2.87 -17.57 -1.83
CA TYR A 110 -3.36 -16.35 -1.19
C TYR A 110 -2.22 -15.42 -0.72
N LYS A 111 -1.09 -15.99 -0.24
CA LYS A 111 0.08 -15.21 0.18
C LYS A 111 0.79 -14.48 -0.97
N PHE A 112 0.59 -14.92 -2.21
CA PHE A 112 1.25 -14.35 -3.38
C PHE A 112 0.34 -13.42 -4.16
N ILE A 113 -0.96 -13.69 -4.24
CA ILE A 113 -1.88 -12.95 -5.12
C ILE A 113 -1.97 -11.47 -4.75
N HIS A 114 -2.09 -11.13 -3.47
CA HIS A 114 -2.17 -9.73 -3.03
C HIS A 114 -0.86 -8.98 -3.28
N ARG A 115 0.27 -9.64 -3.07
CA ARG A 115 1.59 -9.08 -3.37
C ARG A 115 1.77 -8.88 -4.87
N ALA A 116 1.31 -9.82 -5.69
CA ALA A 116 1.37 -9.73 -7.15
C ALA A 116 0.55 -8.54 -7.67
N ARG A 117 -0.68 -8.33 -7.16
CA ARG A 117 -1.53 -7.17 -7.53
C ARG A 117 -0.89 -5.82 -7.23
N LEU A 118 -0.12 -5.76 -6.15
CA LEU A 118 0.58 -4.55 -5.72
C LEU A 118 2.00 -4.46 -6.30
N ASN A 119 2.40 -5.39 -7.19
CA ASN A 119 3.75 -5.49 -7.71
C ASN A 119 4.85 -5.61 -6.62
N LEU A 120 4.49 -6.18 -5.46
CA LEU A 120 5.34 -6.38 -4.28
C LEU A 120 5.93 -7.81 -4.18
N LEU A 121 5.82 -8.62 -5.24
CA LEU A 121 6.50 -9.92 -5.24
C LEU A 121 8.01 -9.71 -5.23
N PRO A 122 8.79 -10.51 -4.48
CA PRO A 122 10.23 -10.34 -4.35
C PRO A 122 10.95 -10.78 -5.63
N LEU A 123 10.83 -9.99 -6.70
CA LEU A 123 11.40 -10.23 -8.02
C LEU A 123 12.71 -9.46 -8.19
N ASN A 124 13.55 -9.88 -9.13
CA ASN A 124 14.83 -9.20 -9.40
C ASN A 124 14.68 -7.92 -10.24
N GLY A 125 13.65 -7.82 -11.07
CA GLY A 125 13.42 -6.69 -11.97
C GLY A 125 12.68 -5.50 -11.35
N LEU A 126 12.51 -5.46 -10.02
CA LEU A 126 11.80 -4.36 -9.36
C LEU A 126 12.62 -3.05 -9.44
N PRO A 127 11.98 -1.90 -9.73
CA PRO A 127 12.68 -0.61 -9.85
C PRO A 127 13.48 -0.21 -8.60
N TRP A 128 12.96 -0.53 -7.41
CA TRP A 128 13.58 -0.19 -6.12
C TRP A 128 14.53 -1.27 -5.58
N LYS A 129 14.70 -2.39 -6.29
CA LYS A 129 15.63 -3.44 -5.87
C LYS A 129 16.99 -3.17 -6.48
N GLU A 130 17.94 -2.82 -5.63
CA GLU A 130 19.33 -2.64 -6.00
C GLU A 130 20.01 -4.01 -6.14
N GLY A 131 20.68 -4.24 -7.26
CA GLY A 131 21.39 -5.49 -7.53
C GLY A 131 21.90 -5.55 -8.97
N PRO A 132 23.09 -6.14 -9.20
CA PRO A 132 23.68 -6.23 -10.53
C PRO A 132 22.91 -7.21 -11.43
N ASN A 133 22.35 -8.27 -10.85
CA ASN A 133 21.64 -9.31 -11.58
C ASN A 133 20.13 -9.11 -11.51
N LYS A 134 19.56 -8.45 -12.53
CA LYS A 134 18.09 -8.32 -12.69
C LYS A 134 17.44 -9.47 -13.45
N ARG A 135 18.25 -10.43 -13.92
CA ARG A 135 17.81 -11.56 -14.73
C ARG A 135 16.86 -12.49 -13.95
N CYS A 136 16.01 -13.19 -14.70
CA CYS A 136 15.05 -14.14 -14.13
C CYS A 136 15.74 -15.35 -13.52
N ARG A 137 15.54 -15.57 -12.21
CA ARG A 137 16.09 -16.71 -11.44
C ARG A 137 15.71 -18.09 -11.98
N ARG A 138 14.60 -18.20 -12.70
CA ARG A 138 14.06 -19.50 -13.13
C ARG A 138 14.44 -19.83 -14.57
N CYS A 139 14.28 -18.90 -15.50
CA CYS A 139 14.51 -19.17 -16.91
C CYS A 139 15.89 -18.72 -17.41
N ASN A 140 16.58 -17.82 -16.69
CA ASN A 140 17.85 -17.19 -17.09
C ASN A 140 17.89 -16.55 -18.50
N LYS A 141 16.75 -16.47 -19.20
CA LYS A 141 16.61 -15.94 -20.57
C LYS A 141 16.16 -14.49 -20.60
N ALA A 142 15.37 -14.07 -19.63
CA ALA A 142 14.93 -12.68 -19.53
C ALA A 142 15.95 -11.88 -18.73
N ASP A 143 16.38 -10.75 -19.28
CA ASP A 143 17.32 -9.84 -18.62
C ASP A 143 16.67 -9.08 -17.43
N LEU A 144 15.34 -9.00 -17.40
CA LEU A 144 14.55 -8.42 -16.32
C LEU A 144 13.49 -9.40 -15.80
N GLU A 145 13.58 -9.77 -14.52
CA GLU A 145 12.56 -10.57 -13.82
C GLU A 145 11.40 -9.67 -13.39
N THR A 146 10.49 -9.37 -14.32
CA THR A 146 9.27 -8.61 -14.05
C THR A 146 8.10 -9.51 -13.65
N LEU A 147 7.05 -8.93 -13.07
CA LEU A 147 5.83 -9.64 -12.69
C LEU A 147 5.18 -10.34 -13.89
N SER A 148 5.03 -9.62 -15.00
CA SER A 148 4.48 -10.17 -16.25
C SER A 148 5.30 -11.34 -16.77
N HIS A 149 6.63 -11.26 -16.68
CA HIS A 149 7.51 -12.36 -17.06
C HIS A 149 7.27 -13.61 -16.20
N VAL A 150 7.24 -13.48 -14.88
CA VAL A 150 7.09 -14.63 -13.96
C VAL A 150 5.73 -15.30 -14.07
N ILE A 151 4.69 -14.53 -14.36
CA ILE A 151 3.31 -15.04 -14.44
C ILE A 151 3.00 -15.65 -15.82
N ASN A 152 3.36 -14.97 -16.91
CA ASN A 152 2.92 -15.35 -18.26
C ASN A 152 3.99 -16.09 -19.09
N HIS A 153 5.27 -15.85 -18.84
CA HIS A 153 6.35 -16.20 -19.79
C HIS A 153 7.49 -17.03 -19.19
N ALA A 154 7.48 -17.26 -17.86
CA ALA A 154 8.49 -18.08 -17.22
C ALA A 154 8.32 -19.55 -17.63
N ARG A 155 9.17 -20.01 -18.55
CA ARG A 155 9.23 -21.43 -18.93
C ARG A 155 9.62 -22.27 -17.69
N PRO A 156 8.88 -23.34 -17.35
CA PRO A 156 9.28 -24.23 -16.27
C PRO A 156 10.61 -24.91 -16.65
N THR A 157 11.57 -24.91 -15.72
CA THR A 157 12.74 -25.78 -15.81
C THR A 157 12.35 -27.22 -15.44
N PRO A 158 12.89 -28.25 -16.10
CA PRO A 158 12.67 -29.63 -15.69
C PRO A 158 13.35 -29.84 -14.33
N GLY A 159 12.58 -30.19 -13.30
CA GLY A 159 13.11 -30.62 -12.00
C GLY A 159 12.93 -29.67 -10.80
N HIS A 160 12.26 -28.51 -10.92
CA HIS A 160 11.89 -27.68 -9.76
C HIS A 160 10.38 -27.49 -9.67
N GLY A 161 9.80 -27.96 -8.56
CA GLY A 161 8.35 -28.05 -8.32
C GLY A 161 7.54 -26.78 -8.62
N ASN A 162 6.40 -27.00 -9.27
CA ASN A 162 5.04 -26.49 -9.03
C ASN A 162 4.77 -25.00 -8.76
N PHE A 163 5.68 -24.06 -9.09
CA PHE A 163 5.29 -22.64 -9.16
C PHE A 163 4.71 -22.23 -10.52
N ALA A 164 4.94 -23.03 -11.58
CA ALA A 164 4.41 -22.75 -12.91
C ALA A 164 2.90 -23.00 -13.00
N THR A 165 2.38 -24.01 -12.28
CA THR A 165 0.94 -24.31 -12.23
C THR A 165 0.16 -23.32 -11.39
N THR A 166 0.73 -22.82 -10.29
CA THR A 166 0.15 -21.72 -9.50
C THR A 166 0.31 -20.38 -10.20
N GLY A 167 1.45 -20.10 -10.85
CA GLY A 167 1.68 -18.90 -11.64
C GLY A 167 0.71 -18.73 -12.81
N SER A 168 0.45 -19.81 -13.57
CA SER A 168 -0.52 -19.80 -14.67
C SER A 168 -1.96 -19.57 -14.19
N LYS A 169 -2.36 -20.14 -13.04
CA LYS A 169 -3.68 -19.89 -12.43
C LYS A 169 -3.81 -18.48 -11.87
N ILE A 170 -2.75 -17.97 -11.23
CA ILE A 170 -2.69 -16.59 -10.73
C ILE A 170 -2.70 -15.60 -11.91
N GLY A 171 -2.09 -15.93 -13.05
CA GLY A 171 -2.14 -15.12 -14.27
C GLY A 171 -3.56 -14.88 -14.78
N CYS A 172 -4.37 -15.93 -14.87
CA CYS A 172 -5.79 -15.82 -15.21
C CYS A 172 -6.61 -14.99 -14.20
N LEU A 173 -6.19 -14.93 -12.94
CA LEU A 173 -6.84 -14.14 -11.90
C LEU A 173 -6.37 -12.68 -11.87
N LEU A 174 -5.20 -12.38 -12.44
CA LEU A 174 -4.61 -11.04 -12.45
C LEU A 174 -4.76 -10.31 -13.79
N LEU A 175 -4.97 -11.05 -14.89
CA LEU A 175 -5.13 -10.51 -16.23
C LEU A 175 -6.38 -11.13 -16.87
N PRO A 176 -7.41 -10.34 -17.21
CA PRO A 176 -8.47 -10.83 -18.07
C PRO A 176 -7.90 -11.20 -19.44
N GLU A 177 -8.46 -12.22 -20.10
CA GLU A 177 -8.02 -12.71 -21.42
C GLU A 177 -7.94 -11.59 -22.49
N THR A 178 -8.67 -10.49 -22.30
CA THR A 178 -8.64 -9.30 -23.18
C THR A 178 -7.41 -8.40 -22.98
N ALA A 179 -6.72 -8.47 -21.83
CA ALA A 179 -5.48 -7.74 -21.57
C ALA A 179 -4.22 -8.47 -22.09
N LEU A 180 -4.33 -9.79 -22.36
CA LEU A 180 -3.27 -10.55 -23.04
C LEU A 180 -3.06 -10.04 -24.47
N LEU A 181 -4.11 -9.56 -25.15
CA LEU A 181 -3.99 -8.98 -26.49
C LEU A 181 -3.41 -7.56 -26.49
N ARG A 182 -3.62 -6.76 -25.43
CA ARG A 182 -3.06 -5.38 -25.35
C ARG A 182 -1.61 -5.33 -24.88
N SER A 183 -1.19 -6.26 -24.01
CA SER A 183 0.24 -6.41 -23.65
C SER A 183 1.10 -6.87 -24.84
N PHE A 184 0.49 -7.51 -25.85
CA PHE A 184 1.11 -7.86 -27.14
C PHE A 184 1.37 -6.64 -28.05
N GLN A 185 0.64 -5.53 -27.90
CA GLN A 185 0.85 -4.33 -28.73
C GLN A 185 1.81 -3.31 -28.11
N LEU A 186 1.84 -3.19 -26.78
CA LEU A 186 2.71 -2.21 -26.10
C LEU A 186 4.16 -2.68 -25.88
N THR A 187 4.48 -3.94 -26.19
CA THR A 187 5.85 -4.46 -26.16
C THR A 187 6.54 -4.46 -27.54
N ASN A 188 5.84 -4.06 -28.61
CA ASN A 188 6.39 -3.89 -29.96
C ASN A 188 6.54 -2.41 -30.38
N VAL A 189 6.30 -1.47 -29.47
CA VAL A 189 6.56 -0.04 -29.68
C VAL A 189 7.31 0.49 -28.45
N LEU A 190 8.58 0.11 -28.34
CA LEU A 190 9.71 0.85 -27.77
C LEU A 190 10.96 -0.05 -27.82
#